data_AF-E8ZIU7-F1
#
_entry.id   AF-E8ZIU7-F1
#
_cell.length_a   1.000
_cell.length_b   1.000
_cell.length_c   1.000
_cell.angle_alpha   90.00
_cell.angle_beta   90.00
_cell.angle_gamma   90.00
#
_symmetry.space_group_name_H-M   'P 1'
#
loop_
_entity.id
_entity.type
_entity.pdbx_description
1 polymer ?
#
loop_
_entity_poly.entity_id
_entity_poly.type
_entity_poly.pdbx_seq_one_letter_code
_entity_poly.pdbx_strand_id
1 'polypeptide(L)'
;MAIGASKMLLFGASAASVGGVSVGALLLPNMKGNEEKAKTTSIPTEKTEDVATPVKAKTCTIYVTDKDTGTNNTPQITKIISKNTDVKKFLEDKRSSNSQFAIDVESACSGNSPEKFIATEEGMDVYVYEKETGTWIYAQRMQKDWMKESSINRGAIAK
;
A
#
# COMPACT_ATOMS: atom_id res chain seq x y z
N MET A 1 -23.90 30.39 47.27
CA MET A 1 -22.54 30.95 47.48
C MET A 1 -21.60 29.83 47.88
N ALA A 2 -20.64 29.51 47.01
CA ALA A 2 -19.29 29.04 47.35
C ALA A 2 -18.49 29.11 46.05
N ILE A 3 -17.69 30.16 45.93
CA ILE A 3 -16.75 30.42 44.85
C ILE A 3 -15.46 29.72 45.24
N GLY A 4 -14.98 28.77 44.43
CA GLY A 4 -13.69 28.11 44.62
C GLY A 4 -12.75 28.51 43.49
N ALA A 5 -11.77 29.36 43.80
CA ALA A 5 -10.87 30.01 42.86
C ALA A 5 -9.55 29.26 42.64
N SER A 6 -8.94 29.55 41.47
CA SER A 6 -7.49 29.67 41.19
C SER A 6 -6.61 28.41 41.20
N LYS A 7 -6.07 27.98 40.05
CA LYS A 7 -4.84 28.42 39.32
C LYS A 7 -3.59 27.63 39.73
N MET A 8 -2.97 26.93 38.78
CA MET A 8 -1.53 27.00 38.56
C MET A 8 -1.15 26.54 37.13
N LEU A 9 -0.53 27.46 36.40
CA LEU A 9 0.19 27.23 35.15
C LEU A 9 1.54 26.59 35.49
N LEU A 10 1.99 25.61 34.70
CA LEU A 10 3.42 25.27 34.65
C LEU A 10 3.85 25.09 33.20
N PHE A 11 4.42 26.16 32.64
CA PHE A 11 5.22 26.11 31.42
C PHE A 11 6.56 25.45 31.77
N GLY A 12 6.84 24.29 31.17
CA GLY A 12 8.16 23.66 31.20
C GLY A 12 8.89 23.93 29.88
N ALA A 13 9.73 24.96 29.86
CA ALA A 13 10.70 25.22 28.80
C ALA A 13 12.10 25.11 29.39
N SER A 14 13.01 24.43 28.67
CA SER A 14 14.50 24.54 28.62
C SER A 14 15.04 23.19 28.10
N ALA A 15 16.10 23.07 27.29
CA ALA A 15 17.25 23.94 27.11
C ALA A 15 17.82 23.84 25.67
N ALA A 16 18.39 24.94 25.18
CA ALA A 16 19.29 24.94 24.04
C ALA A 16 20.71 24.59 24.52
N SER A 17 21.35 23.59 23.93
CA SER A 17 22.79 23.36 24.08
C SER A 17 23.54 24.07 22.95
N VAL A 18 24.35 25.05 23.32
CA VAL A 18 25.27 25.80 22.45
C VAL A 18 26.68 25.25 22.67
N GLY A 19 27.43 25.02 21.58
CA GLY A 19 28.86 24.73 21.58
C GLY A 19 29.18 23.31 21.10
N GLY A 20 30.14 23.06 20.21
CA GLY A 20 31.17 23.91 19.63
C GLY A 20 31.83 23.20 18.44
N VAL A 21 32.66 23.96 17.73
CA VAL A 21 33.31 23.63 16.46
C VAL A 21 34.42 22.58 16.58
N SER A 22 34.56 21.72 15.57
CA SER A 22 35.86 21.11 15.21
C SER A 22 36.22 21.50 13.79
N VAL A 23 37.31 22.25 13.67
CA VAL A 23 37.99 22.70 12.45
C VAL A 23 38.92 21.59 11.94
N GLY A 24 39.05 21.47 10.61
CA GLY A 24 40.16 20.79 9.93
C GLY A 24 39.72 19.53 9.17
N ALA A 25 39.36 19.62 7.89
CA ALA A 25 40.24 19.56 6.70
C ALA A 25 40.81 18.14 6.49
N LEU A 26 40.70 17.50 5.33
CA LEU A 26 41.42 17.87 4.11
C LEU A 26 40.92 17.07 2.89
N LEU A 27 40.77 17.80 1.78
CA LEU A 27 41.19 17.48 0.40
C LEU A 27 40.54 16.31 -0.36
N LEU A 28 39.60 16.68 -1.24
CA LEU A 28 39.37 16.00 -2.52
C LEU A 28 40.54 16.29 -3.47
N PRO A 29 41.06 15.30 -4.21
CA PRO A 29 41.65 15.54 -5.51
C PRO A 29 40.75 14.97 -6.60
N ASN A 30 40.29 15.87 -7.45
CA ASN A 30 39.79 15.57 -8.78
C ASN A 30 40.99 15.56 -9.76
N MET A 31 40.84 14.86 -10.88
CA MET A 31 41.68 14.86 -12.10
C MET A 31 42.80 13.79 -12.27
N LYS A 32 42.49 12.84 -13.16
CA LYS A 32 43.12 12.63 -14.49
C LYS A 32 44.66 12.54 -14.55
N GLY A 33 45.16 11.32 -14.81
CA GLY A 33 46.54 11.10 -15.25
C GLY A 33 46.88 9.60 -15.32
N ASN A 34 47.30 9.17 -16.50
CA ASN A 34 47.67 7.82 -16.93
C ASN A 34 48.94 7.29 -16.21
N GLU A 35 49.00 5.99 -15.88
CA GLU A 35 50.08 5.03 -16.22
C GLU A 35 50.10 3.77 -15.31
N GLU A 36 49.71 2.65 -15.93
CA GLU A 36 50.22 1.27 -15.90
C GLU A 36 51.02 0.68 -14.72
N LYS A 37 50.44 -0.40 -14.11
CA LYS A 37 50.99 -1.75 -13.77
C LYS A 37 50.34 -2.24 -12.46
N ALA A 38 49.82 -3.45 -12.30
CA ALA A 38 49.90 -4.69 -13.05
C ALA A 38 48.77 -5.64 -12.61
N LYS A 39 48.37 -6.53 -13.54
CA LYS A 39 47.96 -7.93 -13.32
C LYS A 39 46.63 -8.18 -12.55
N THR A 40 45.62 -8.71 -13.27
CA THR A 40 45.24 -10.15 -13.23
C THR A 40 43.76 -10.34 -13.61
N THR A 41 43.56 -11.15 -14.66
CA THR A 41 42.37 -11.96 -14.97
C THR A 41 41.06 -11.25 -15.35
N SER A 42 40.87 -11.15 -16.66
CA SER A 42 39.59 -11.15 -17.36
C SER A 42 38.75 -12.37 -16.97
N ILE A 43 37.59 -12.13 -16.36
CA ILE A 43 36.50 -13.11 -16.33
C ILE A 43 35.57 -12.74 -17.49
N PRO A 44 35.38 -13.60 -18.50
CA PRO A 44 34.28 -13.45 -19.43
C PRO A 44 33.02 -13.87 -18.68
N THR A 45 32.24 -12.91 -18.18
CA THR A 45 30.86 -13.21 -17.80
C THR A 45 30.08 -13.27 -19.10
N GLU A 46 29.96 -14.48 -19.63
CA GLU A 46 28.99 -14.83 -20.65
C GLU A 46 27.66 -14.16 -20.30
N LYS A 47 27.11 -13.45 -21.28
CA LYS A 47 25.73 -13.01 -21.27
C LYS A 47 24.87 -14.25 -21.07
N THR A 48 24.40 -14.48 -19.84
CA THR A 48 23.17 -15.23 -19.66
C THR A 48 22.11 -14.40 -20.35
N GLU A 49 21.74 -14.83 -21.55
CA GLU A 49 20.53 -14.40 -22.22
C GLU A 49 19.39 -14.86 -21.32
N ASP A 50 19.04 -13.99 -20.36
CA ASP A 50 17.85 -14.13 -19.54
C ASP A 50 16.69 -14.06 -20.53
N VAL A 51 16.23 -15.24 -20.95
CA VAL A 51 14.96 -15.41 -21.61
C VAL A 51 13.94 -15.01 -20.56
N ALA A 52 13.71 -13.69 -20.48
CA ALA A 52 12.69 -13.09 -19.65
C ALA A 52 11.38 -13.67 -20.13
N THR A 53 10.95 -14.72 -19.44
CA THR A 53 9.61 -15.26 -19.57
C THR A 53 8.70 -14.05 -19.36
N PRO A 54 7.79 -13.72 -20.28
CA PRO A 54 7.01 -12.50 -20.18
C PRO A 54 6.30 -12.52 -18.82
N VAL A 55 6.75 -11.64 -17.93
CA VAL A 55 6.13 -11.46 -16.62
C VAL A 55 4.72 -10.99 -16.95
N LYS A 56 3.75 -11.90 -16.87
CA LYS A 56 2.34 -11.56 -17.04
C LYS A 56 2.08 -10.37 -16.13
N ALA A 57 1.61 -9.27 -16.72
CA ALA A 57 1.23 -8.10 -15.94
C ALA A 57 0.22 -8.56 -14.89
N LYS A 58 0.57 -8.40 -13.60
CA LYS A 58 -0.32 -8.77 -12.50
C LYS A 58 -1.58 -7.93 -12.63
N THR A 59 -2.72 -8.59 -12.79
CA THR A 59 -4.01 -7.90 -12.88
C THR A 59 -4.48 -7.50 -11.48
N CYS A 60 -5.28 -6.44 -11.36
CA CYS A 60 -6.00 -6.15 -10.12
C CYS A 60 -7.50 -6.33 -10.35
N THR A 61 -8.12 -7.20 -9.57
CA THR A 61 -9.55 -7.45 -9.60
C THR A 61 -10.20 -6.90 -8.35
N ILE A 62 -11.15 -5.99 -8.53
CA ILE A 62 -11.95 -5.42 -7.44
C ILE A 62 -13.26 -6.21 -7.33
N TYR A 63 -13.46 -6.85 -6.19
CA TYR A 63 -14.71 -7.51 -5.83
C TYR A 63 -15.56 -6.58 -4.97
N VAL A 64 -16.78 -6.31 -5.44
CA VAL A 64 -17.79 -5.61 -4.65
C VAL A 64 -18.58 -6.65 -3.87
N THR A 65 -18.68 -6.44 -2.58
CA THR A 65 -19.34 -7.33 -1.62
C THR A 65 -20.57 -6.67 -1.02
N ASP A 66 -21.39 -7.44 -0.32
CA ASP A 66 -22.36 -6.82 0.59
C ASP A 66 -21.67 -6.15 1.78
N LYS A 67 -22.42 -5.32 2.50
CA LYS A 67 -21.90 -4.62 3.67
C LYS A 67 -21.30 -5.60 4.66
N ASP A 68 -20.07 -5.34 5.08
CA ASP A 68 -19.47 -6.08 6.18
C ASP A 68 -20.24 -5.83 7.50
N THR A 69 -20.76 -6.91 8.08
CA THR A 69 -21.52 -6.92 9.33
C THR A 69 -20.72 -7.46 10.53
N GLY A 70 -19.47 -7.83 10.29
CA GLY A 70 -18.57 -8.39 11.28
C GLY A 70 -18.06 -7.35 12.29
N THR A 71 -17.45 -7.85 13.38
CA THR A 71 -16.90 -7.04 14.46
C THR A 71 -15.38 -7.13 14.51
N ASN A 72 -14.70 -6.00 14.72
CA ASN A 72 -13.24 -5.92 14.87
C ASN A 72 -12.53 -6.75 13.79
N ASN A 73 -11.76 -7.77 14.21
CA ASN A 73 -10.92 -8.60 13.34
C ASN A 73 -11.67 -9.77 12.68
N THR A 74 -13.00 -9.81 12.77
CA THR A 74 -13.82 -10.89 12.22
C THR A 74 -14.81 -10.30 11.23
N PRO A 75 -14.36 -9.94 10.01
CA PRO A 75 -15.27 -9.46 8.98
C PRO A 75 -16.29 -10.55 8.60
N GLN A 76 -17.49 -10.15 8.21
CA GLN A 76 -18.56 -11.03 7.76
C GLN A 76 -19.28 -10.40 6.57
N ILE A 77 -19.14 -11.05 5.42
CA ILE A 77 -19.92 -10.80 4.21
C ILE A 77 -20.69 -12.08 3.86
N THR A 78 -21.74 -11.96 3.06
CA THR A 78 -22.55 -13.10 2.62
C THR A 78 -22.46 -13.35 1.12
N LYS A 79 -22.08 -12.33 0.34
CA LYS A 79 -22.08 -12.44 -1.12
C LYS A 79 -21.06 -11.53 -1.82
N ILE A 80 -20.63 -11.99 -2.98
CA ILE A 80 -19.95 -11.15 -3.97
C ILE A 80 -20.98 -10.67 -4.98
N ILE A 81 -21.12 -9.35 -5.10
CA ILE A 81 -22.12 -8.66 -5.91
C ILE A 81 -21.60 -8.45 -7.34
N SER A 82 -20.35 -8.01 -7.50
CA SER A 82 -19.76 -7.77 -8.80
C SER A 82 -18.23 -7.89 -8.76
N LYS A 83 -17.62 -8.01 -9.94
CA LYS A 83 -16.16 -8.00 -10.14
C LYS A 83 -15.81 -6.94 -11.18
N ASN A 84 -14.71 -6.22 -10.97
CA ASN A 84 -14.23 -5.17 -11.88
C ASN A 84 -12.72 -5.31 -12.06
N THR A 85 -12.26 -5.46 -13.30
CA THR A 85 -10.82 -5.55 -13.63
C THR A 85 -10.23 -4.21 -14.08
N ASP A 86 -11.08 -3.26 -14.47
CA ASP A 86 -10.67 -1.90 -14.80
C ASP A 86 -10.76 -1.00 -13.56
N VAL A 87 -9.65 -0.94 -12.82
CA VAL A 87 -9.51 -0.15 -11.59
C VAL A 87 -9.79 1.32 -11.82
N LYS A 88 -9.29 1.89 -12.94
CA LYS A 88 -9.45 3.32 -13.22
C LYS A 88 -10.90 3.67 -13.46
N LYS A 89 -11.57 2.89 -14.33
CA LYS A 89 -13.01 3.08 -14.60
C LYS A 89 -13.87 2.86 -13.36
N PHE A 90 -13.53 1.87 -12.52
CA PHE A 90 -14.25 1.64 -11.28
C PHE A 90 -14.15 2.83 -10.31
N LEU A 91 -13.00 3.52 -10.27
CA LEU A 91 -12.74 4.61 -9.32
C LEU A 91 -13.10 6.00 -9.82
N GLU A 92 -13.35 6.19 -11.12
CA GLU A 92 -13.60 7.49 -11.76
C GLU A 92 -14.66 8.33 -11.01
N ASP A 93 -15.87 7.78 -10.85
CA ASP A 93 -16.96 8.48 -10.15
C ASP A 93 -16.80 8.49 -8.62
N LYS A 94 -16.00 7.56 -8.08
CA LYS A 94 -15.84 7.39 -6.63
C LYS A 94 -14.82 8.37 -6.06
N ARG A 95 -13.82 8.76 -6.85
CA ARG A 95 -12.75 9.69 -6.42
C ARG A 95 -13.30 11.05 -6.00
N SER A 96 -14.33 11.53 -6.66
CA SER A 96 -14.98 12.82 -6.34
C SER A 96 -15.79 12.78 -5.04
N SER A 97 -16.37 11.62 -4.71
CA SER A 97 -17.21 11.43 -3.52
C SER A 97 -16.42 11.01 -2.28
N ASN A 98 -15.35 10.23 -2.47
CA ASN A 98 -14.49 9.71 -1.42
C ASN A 98 -13.08 9.47 -1.97
N SER A 99 -12.26 10.52 -1.95
CA SER A 99 -10.89 10.47 -2.47
C SER A 99 -10.00 9.47 -1.72
N GLN A 100 -10.18 9.33 -0.40
CA GLN A 100 -9.41 8.39 0.41
C GLN A 100 -9.68 6.94 -0.01
N PHE A 101 -10.94 6.58 -0.23
CA PHE A 101 -11.29 5.26 -0.75
C PHE A 101 -10.58 4.95 -2.08
N ALA A 102 -10.56 5.91 -3.01
CA ALA A 102 -9.89 5.71 -4.29
C ALA A 102 -8.38 5.51 -4.13
N ILE A 103 -7.73 6.31 -3.27
CA ILE A 103 -6.30 6.19 -2.96
C ILE A 103 -5.99 4.83 -2.33
N ASP A 104 -6.84 4.35 -1.41
CA ASP A 104 -6.62 3.08 -0.73
C ASP A 104 -6.74 1.90 -1.68
N VAL A 105 -7.73 1.91 -2.59
CA VAL A 105 -7.89 0.88 -3.62
C VAL A 105 -6.75 0.93 -4.63
N GLU A 106 -6.33 2.11 -5.08
CA GLU A 106 -5.15 2.27 -5.96
C GLU A 106 -3.88 1.73 -5.28
N SER A 107 -3.70 2.04 -3.99
CA SER A 107 -2.58 1.55 -3.20
C SER A 107 -2.61 0.02 -3.09
N ALA A 108 -3.76 -0.58 -2.80
CA ALA A 108 -3.94 -2.03 -2.76
C ALA A 108 -3.59 -2.67 -4.12
N CYS A 109 -4.12 -2.10 -5.21
CA CYS A 109 -3.86 -2.56 -6.58
C CYS A 109 -2.43 -2.29 -7.09
N SER A 110 -1.61 -1.51 -6.37
CA SER A 110 -0.20 -1.31 -6.72
C SER A 110 0.70 -2.45 -6.28
N GLY A 111 0.23 -3.32 -5.38
CA GLY A 111 0.99 -4.47 -4.90
C GLY A 111 2.10 -4.17 -3.90
N ASN A 112 2.26 -2.91 -3.50
CA ASN A 112 3.37 -2.46 -2.62
C ASN A 112 3.16 -2.81 -1.14
N SER A 113 1.98 -3.28 -0.75
CA SER A 113 1.60 -3.59 0.63
C SER A 113 0.80 -4.90 0.67
N PRO A 114 1.44 -6.05 0.93
CA PRO A 114 0.81 -7.38 0.83
C PRO A 114 -0.39 -7.56 1.76
N GLU A 115 -0.48 -6.77 2.83
CA GLU A 115 -1.61 -6.77 3.76
C GLU A 115 -2.86 -6.04 3.23
N LYS A 116 -2.78 -5.39 2.06
CA LYS A 116 -3.87 -4.60 1.46
C LYS A 116 -4.66 -5.31 0.37
N PHE A 117 -4.26 -6.50 -0.03
CA PHE A 117 -4.89 -7.25 -1.11
C PHE A 117 -4.67 -8.74 -0.90
N ILE A 118 -5.30 -9.56 -1.73
CA ILE A 118 -5.06 -11.00 -1.77
C ILE A 118 -4.30 -11.35 -3.03
N ALA A 119 -3.09 -11.86 -2.85
CA ALA A 119 -2.28 -12.36 -3.96
C ALA A 119 -2.91 -13.64 -4.52
N THR A 120 -3.12 -13.67 -5.82
CA THR A 120 -3.59 -14.83 -6.58
C THR A 120 -2.59 -15.16 -7.68
N GLU A 121 -2.77 -16.31 -8.35
CA GLU A 121 -1.97 -16.67 -9.52
C GLU A 121 -2.16 -15.68 -10.68
N GLU A 122 -3.35 -15.07 -10.77
CA GLU A 122 -3.73 -14.13 -11.83
C GLU A 122 -3.37 -12.66 -11.50
N GLY A 123 -3.13 -12.36 -10.23
CA GLY A 123 -2.71 -11.03 -9.78
C GLY A 123 -3.12 -10.72 -8.34
N MET A 124 -3.94 -9.70 -8.16
CA MET A 124 -4.31 -9.12 -6.88
C MET A 124 -5.82 -8.96 -6.80
N ASP A 125 -6.41 -9.48 -5.73
CA ASP A 125 -7.84 -9.32 -5.45
C ASP A 125 -8.03 -8.31 -4.32
N VAL A 126 -8.94 -7.36 -4.53
CA VAL A 126 -9.28 -6.31 -3.56
C VAL A 126 -10.78 -6.34 -3.30
N TYR A 127 -11.17 -6.39 -2.02
CA TYR A 127 -12.57 -6.45 -1.62
C TYR A 127 -13.04 -5.11 -1.06
N VAL A 128 -14.16 -4.63 -1.58
CA VAL A 128 -14.79 -3.36 -1.20
C VAL A 128 -16.29 -3.54 -1.01
N TYR A 129 -16.92 -2.58 -0.34
CA TYR A 129 -18.38 -2.53 -0.23
C TYR A 129 -18.87 -1.08 -0.17
N GLU A 130 -20.16 -0.90 -0.42
CA GLU A 130 -20.84 0.38 -0.28
C GLU A 130 -21.80 0.31 0.91
N LYS A 131 -21.78 1.35 1.76
CA LYS A 131 -22.76 1.50 2.83
C LYS A 131 -24.10 1.97 2.24
N GLU A 132 -25.18 1.76 2.98
CA GLU A 132 -26.51 2.28 2.64
C GLU A 132 -26.54 3.81 2.43
N THR A 133 -25.57 4.54 3.01
CA THR A 133 -25.38 5.98 2.82
C THR A 133 -24.73 6.37 1.48
N GLY A 134 -24.42 5.40 0.60
CA GLY A 134 -23.65 5.62 -0.63
C GLY A 134 -22.14 5.79 -0.39
N THR A 135 -21.66 5.57 0.84
CA THR A 135 -20.25 5.71 1.18
C THR A 135 -19.50 4.42 0.84
N TRP A 136 -18.56 4.51 -0.09
CA TRP A 136 -17.65 3.42 -0.44
C TRP A 136 -16.61 3.18 0.64
N ILE A 137 -16.39 1.91 0.96
CA ILE A 137 -15.47 1.46 1.99
C ILE A 137 -14.50 0.44 1.41
N TYR A 138 -13.23 0.74 1.62
CA TYR A 138 -12.14 -0.21 1.61
C TYR A 138 -11.73 -0.42 3.07
N ALA A 139 -11.57 -1.66 3.48
CA ALA A 139 -11.13 -2.00 4.83
C ALA A 139 -10.07 -3.10 4.75
N GLN A 140 -8.88 -2.83 5.29
CA GLN A 140 -7.78 -3.80 5.28
C GLN A 140 -8.17 -5.13 5.96
N ARG A 141 -8.93 -5.06 7.05
CA ARG A 141 -9.42 -6.26 7.75
C ARG A 141 -10.33 -7.16 6.91
N MET A 142 -10.92 -6.64 5.83
CA MET A 142 -11.74 -7.43 4.91
C MET A 142 -10.92 -8.12 3.82
N GLN A 143 -9.64 -7.84 3.70
CA GLN A 143 -8.79 -8.44 2.68
C GLN A 143 -8.45 -9.87 3.14
N LYS A 144 -9.28 -10.82 2.73
CA LYS A 144 -9.06 -12.26 2.80
C LYS A 144 -9.66 -12.93 1.57
N ASP A 145 -9.30 -14.18 1.32
CA ASP A 145 -9.74 -14.92 0.14
C ASP A 145 -11.19 -15.42 0.28
N TRP A 146 -12.16 -14.51 0.11
CA TRP A 146 -13.59 -14.82 0.17
C TRP A 146 -14.03 -15.77 -0.95
N MET A 147 -13.25 -15.86 -2.02
CA MET A 147 -13.47 -16.80 -3.12
C MET A 147 -13.10 -18.25 -2.75
N LYS A 148 -12.55 -18.51 -1.56
CA LYS A 148 -12.39 -19.88 -1.02
C LYS A 148 -13.46 -20.27 0.00
N GLU A 149 -14.24 -19.30 0.48
CA GLU A 149 -15.25 -19.53 1.52
C GLU A 149 -16.53 -20.10 0.91
N SER A 150 -16.89 -21.33 1.27
CA SER A 150 -18.06 -22.05 0.72
C SER A 150 -19.40 -21.41 1.08
N SER A 151 -19.44 -20.63 2.16
CA SER A 151 -20.64 -19.91 2.61
C SER A 151 -20.95 -18.65 1.78
N ILE A 152 -20.03 -18.22 0.92
CA ILE A 152 -20.19 -16.98 0.15
C ILE A 152 -20.97 -17.25 -1.14
N ASN A 153 -22.07 -16.54 -1.32
CA ASN A 153 -22.84 -16.58 -2.56
C ASN A 153 -22.11 -15.79 -3.67
N ARG A 154 -21.83 -16.46 -4.80
CA ARG A 154 -21.08 -15.91 -5.94
C ARG A 154 -21.90 -15.95 -7.24
N GLY A 155 -23.19 -16.24 -7.15
CA GLY A 155 -24.05 -16.43 -8.34
C GLY A 155 -24.13 -15.18 -9.24
N ALA A 156 -23.84 -14.00 -8.70
CA ALA A 156 -23.83 -12.76 -9.46
C ALA A 156 -22.62 -12.61 -10.41
N ILE A 157 -21.50 -13.28 -10.12
CA ILE A 157 -20.24 -13.15 -10.88
C ILE A 157 -19.85 -14.40 -11.68
N ALA A 158 -20.64 -15.47 -11.57
CA ALA A 158 -20.42 -16.75 -12.23
C ALA A 158 -21.12 -16.86 -13.60
N LYS A 159 -21.64 -15.76 -14.15
CA LYS A 159 -22.33 -15.71 -15.45
C LYS A 159 -21.39 -15.32 -16.58
#